data_AF-A0A2N9LHL2-F1
#
_entry.id   AF-A0A2N9LHL2-F1
#
_cell.length_a   1.000
_cell.length_b   1.000
_cell.length_c   1.000
_cell.angle_alpha   90.00
_cell.angle_beta   90.00
_cell.angle_gamma   90.00
#
_symmetry.space_group_name_H-M   'P 1'
#
loop_
_entity.id
_entity.type
_entity.pdbx_description
1 polymer ?
#
loop_
_entity_poly.entity_id
_entity_poly.type
_entity_poly.pdbx_seq_one_letter_code
_entity_poly.pdbx_strand_id
1 'polypeptide(L)'
;MAATQTVAQLPELRKVNTVSLPECFHLKSSTLRPSHGVITLSGYGIGVRVDRGHLILEDGIGTERSHCRLPRVDHGLRRLVVIGADGMVSLGALRWLADQNASFMMLDRDGSVLITTGPVRSSDAKLRRAQAMALENGTALRISRDLIDRKLAGQERVASDGLGNEPAASAIRRLRSDLAGAQSIDTVRLIESQAARVYWSAWRTLPIMFPKSDLRRVPDHWRAFGSRVSPLTGSPRLATNPANAILNYLYAVLEAETRLAAATLGLDPGIGVLHVDTHYRDSLACDLMEPIRPDVDAFVLNWLRREPLPRSNFFEQRDGNCRLMAAFASNLSQTAPTWARLVAPIVERFAREINTSNGKRQYNVPARLTQRNKREVRGGNPLPAANSPFRPKRLCRDCGREIAYRASHCKSCVKGILSAHITEAAHAGRIAAQSTTAQIRRAATQKTNARARYDWKPSDQPDWLTSEFYVKNVQPNLVSISGSSIAKQLNVSYSYADDIRKGRIPHPRHWKTLAELANLKGNRTE
;
A
#
# COMPACT_ATOMS: atom_id res chain seq x y z
N MET A 1 -20.52 -17.83 66.86
CA MET A 1 -19.92 -17.45 68.14
C MET A 1 -18.42 -17.60 67.97
N ALA A 2 -17.72 -16.49 67.71
CA ALA A 2 -16.83 -15.78 68.66
C ALA A 2 -15.51 -16.54 68.85
N ALA A 3 -14.29 -15.98 68.77
CA ALA A 3 -13.77 -14.62 68.98
C ALA A 3 -12.28 -14.63 68.50
N THR A 4 -11.82 -13.70 67.64
CA THR A 4 -10.99 -12.49 67.87
C THR A 4 -9.51 -12.64 68.33
N GLN A 5 -8.65 -11.90 67.59
CA GLN A 5 -7.36 -11.25 67.92
C GLN A 5 -6.12 -12.17 68.07
N THR A 6 -4.96 -11.83 67.49
CA THR A 6 -4.10 -10.71 67.94
C THR A 6 -3.11 -10.26 66.86
N VAL A 7 -2.94 -8.94 66.74
CA VAL A 7 -1.92 -8.23 65.96
C VAL A 7 -0.61 -8.23 66.77
N ALA A 8 0.50 -8.64 66.17
CA ALA A 8 1.84 -8.47 66.74
C ALA A 8 2.73 -7.67 65.78
N GLN A 9 3.37 -6.66 66.35
CA GLN A 9 4.17 -5.60 65.75
C GLN A 9 5.42 -6.15 65.04
N LEU A 10 5.71 -5.65 63.84
CA LEU A 10 7.00 -5.76 63.16
C LEU A 10 7.72 -4.40 63.23
N PRO A 11 9.05 -4.37 63.44
CA PRO A 11 9.81 -3.14 63.73
C PRO A 11 10.06 -2.28 62.49
N GLU A 12 10.18 -0.96 62.70
CA GLU A 12 10.44 0.05 61.68
C GLU A 12 11.74 -0.21 60.92
N LEU A 13 11.64 -0.47 59.61
CA LEU A 13 12.78 -0.49 58.70
C LEU A 13 13.15 0.96 58.31
N ARG A 14 14.40 1.30 58.61
CA ARG A 14 15.08 2.58 58.31
C ARG A 14 14.80 3.08 56.89
N LYS A 15 14.48 4.39 56.78
CA LYS A 15 14.42 5.15 55.52
C LYS A 15 15.77 5.04 54.79
N VAL A 16 15.80 4.25 53.71
CA VAL A 16 16.88 4.29 52.73
C VAL A 16 16.57 5.42 51.75
N ASN A 17 17.50 6.37 51.64
CA ASN A 17 17.45 7.47 50.70
C ASN A 17 17.21 6.95 49.28
N THR A 18 16.07 7.32 48.69
CA THR A 18 15.76 7.09 47.28
C THR A 18 16.70 7.91 46.42
N VAL A 19 17.73 7.26 45.90
CA VAL A 19 18.44 7.75 44.73
C VAL A 19 17.43 7.76 43.59
N SER A 20 17.13 8.96 43.08
CA SER A 20 16.28 9.18 41.92
C SER A 20 16.82 8.40 40.73
N LEU A 21 16.13 7.32 40.36
CA LEU A 21 16.35 6.63 39.09
C LEU A 21 16.06 7.64 37.95
N PRO A 22 16.89 7.68 36.89
CA PRO A 22 16.68 8.57 35.77
C PRO A 22 15.34 8.27 35.10
N GLU A 23 14.62 9.34 34.74
CA GLU A 23 13.30 9.33 34.12
C GLU A 23 13.15 8.18 33.11
N CYS A 24 12.25 7.23 33.43
CA CYS A 24 11.83 6.20 32.50
C CYS A 24 11.41 6.87 31.19
N PHE A 25 12.03 6.46 30.08
CA PHE A 25 11.57 6.72 28.73
C PHE A 25 10.05 6.60 28.68
N HIS A 26 9.34 7.72 28.55
CA HIS A 26 7.90 7.74 28.34
C HIS A 26 7.58 7.10 26.98
N LEU A 27 7.42 5.77 26.98
CA LEU A 27 6.82 5.04 25.88
C LEU A 27 5.38 5.53 25.75
N LYS A 28 5.04 6.14 24.62
CA LYS A 28 3.68 6.60 24.33
C LYS A 28 2.72 5.40 24.41
N SER A 29 1.85 5.38 25.41
CA SER A 29 0.77 4.40 25.48
C SER A 29 -0.36 4.83 24.56
N SER A 30 -0.62 4.06 23.51
CA SER A 30 -1.75 4.27 22.60
C SER A 30 -2.89 3.30 22.94
N THR A 31 -4.13 3.74 22.77
CA THR A 31 -5.30 2.87 22.94
C THR A 31 -5.53 2.07 21.67
N LEU A 32 -5.48 0.74 21.71
CA LEU A 32 -5.86 -0.09 20.57
C LEU A 32 -7.38 -0.03 20.37
N ARG A 33 -7.82 0.05 19.11
CA ARG A 33 -9.22 -0.15 18.73
C ARG A 33 -9.27 -1.12 17.55
N PRO A 34 -10.29 -1.98 17.48
CA PRO A 34 -10.44 -2.88 16.35
C PRO A 34 -10.63 -2.07 15.06
N SER A 35 -9.67 -2.22 14.15
CA SER A 35 -9.71 -1.60 12.84
C SER A 35 -10.26 -2.62 11.86
N HIS A 36 -11.41 -2.32 11.25
CA HIS A 36 -12.14 -3.27 10.39
C HIS A 36 -12.48 -4.60 11.08
N GLY A 37 -12.60 -4.57 12.42
CA GLY A 37 -12.84 -5.75 13.25
C GLY A 37 -11.61 -6.61 13.51
N VAL A 38 -10.40 -6.13 13.19
CA VAL A 38 -9.14 -6.82 13.50
C VAL A 38 -8.38 -6.05 14.58
N ILE A 39 -7.87 -6.77 15.56
CA ILE A 39 -6.79 -6.29 16.45
C ILE A 39 -5.60 -7.21 16.26
N THR A 40 -4.41 -6.62 16.19
CA THR A 40 -3.16 -7.36 16.16
C THR A 40 -2.31 -7.00 17.35
N LEU A 41 -1.77 -8.02 18.01
CA LEU A 41 -0.82 -7.87 19.11
C LEU A 41 0.54 -8.39 18.70
N SER A 42 1.58 -7.71 19.15
CA SER A 42 2.97 -8.06 18.83
C SER A 42 3.94 -7.66 19.94
N GLY A 43 5.19 -8.09 19.85
CA GLY A 43 6.23 -7.81 20.84
C GLY A 43 6.43 -8.96 21.83
N TYR A 44 7.29 -8.74 22.83
CA TYR A 44 7.63 -9.75 23.84
C TYR A 44 6.74 -9.63 25.08
N GLY A 45 6.06 -10.71 25.48
CA GLY A 45 5.22 -10.69 26.68
C GLY A 45 3.82 -10.12 26.43
N ILE A 46 3.22 -10.52 25.31
CA ILE A 46 1.85 -10.15 24.94
C ILE A 46 0.87 -10.60 26.02
N GLY A 47 -0.12 -9.76 26.37
CA GLY A 47 -1.11 -10.05 27.40
C GLY A 47 -2.53 -10.10 26.85
N VAL A 48 -3.20 -11.25 26.96
CA VAL A 48 -4.62 -11.41 26.59
C VAL A 48 -5.38 -12.06 27.74
N ARG A 49 -6.18 -11.26 28.45
CA ARG A 49 -6.86 -11.69 29.68
C ARG A 49 -8.26 -11.12 29.81
N VAL A 50 -9.06 -11.67 30.71
CA VAL A 50 -10.36 -11.09 31.06
C VAL A 50 -10.28 -10.46 32.44
N ASP A 51 -10.76 -9.22 32.56
CA ASP A 51 -10.89 -8.51 33.83
C ASP A 51 -12.30 -7.93 33.95
N ARG A 52 -13.02 -8.29 35.01
CA ARG A 52 -14.40 -7.85 35.28
C ARG A 52 -15.30 -7.93 34.03
N GLY A 53 -15.29 -9.08 33.35
CA GLY A 53 -16.09 -9.34 32.15
C GLY A 53 -15.62 -8.67 30.85
N HIS A 54 -14.57 -7.85 30.89
CA HIS A 54 -13.99 -7.20 29.72
C HIS A 54 -12.76 -7.95 29.23
N LEU A 55 -12.56 -8.00 27.92
CA LEU A 55 -11.33 -8.50 27.33
C LEU A 55 -10.25 -7.41 27.39
N ILE A 56 -9.13 -7.72 28.02
CA ILE A 56 -7.95 -6.86 28.11
C ILE A 56 -6.90 -7.39 27.14
N LEU A 57 -6.42 -6.51 26.28
CA LEU A 57 -5.41 -6.77 25.27
C LEU A 57 -4.24 -5.82 25.50
N GLU A 58 -3.04 -6.37 25.59
CA GLU A 58 -1.81 -5.62 25.81
C GLU A 58 -0.76 -6.11 24.81
N ASP A 59 -0.18 -5.17 24.05
CA ASP A 59 1.02 -5.45 23.28
C ASP A 59 2.17 -5.83 24.23
N GLY A 60 3.08 -6.66 23.71
CA GLY A 60 4.33 -6.95 24.37
C GLY A 60 5.28 -5.75 24.36
N ILE A 61 6.43 -5.93 24.99
CA ILE A 61 7.54 -4.98 24.93
C ILE A 61 7.99 -4.86 23.46
N GLY A 62 7.98 -3.62 22.97
CA GLY A 62 8.30 -3.25 21.60
C GLY A 62 8.47 -1.74 21.47
N THR A 63 8.52 -1.24 20.22
CA THR A 63 8.67 0.20 19.95
C THR A 63 7.45 1.01 20.33
N GLU A 64 6.27 0.41 20.25
CA GLU A 64 4.99 0.98 20.67
C GLU A 64 4.31 -0.03 21.58
N ARG A 65 3.78 0.45 22.72
CA ARG A 65 3.04 -0.40 23.66
C ARG A 65 1.62 0.10 23.75
N SER A 66 0.72 -0.68 23.20
CA SER A 66 -0.67 -0.33 23.12
C SER A 66 -1.49 -1.25 24.01
N HIS A 67 -2.59 -0.73 24.55
CA HIS A 67 -3.50 -1.53 25.37
C HIS A 67 -4.96 -1.23 25.00
N CYS A 68 -5.84 -2.17 25.26
CA CYS A 68 -7.27 -2.03 25.04
C CYS A 68 -8.09 -2.84 26.02
N ARG A 69 -9.25 -2.29 26.37
CA ARG A 69 -10.29 -2.93 27.16
C ARG A 69 -11.56 -2.96 26.34
N LEU A 70 -12.02 -4.16 26.00
CA LEU A 70 -13.22 -4.36 25.19
C LEU A 70 -14.38 -4.87 26.05
N PRO A 71 -15.53 -4.17 26.07
CA PRO A 71 -16.77 -4.70 26.63
C PRO A 71 -17.34 -5.82 25.74
N ARG A 72 -18.33 -6.56 26.22
CA ARG A 72 -19.00 -7.61 25.43
C ARG A 72 -19.95 -7.07 24.37
N VAL A 73 -20.34 -5.80 24.43
CA VAL A 73 -21.27 -5.20 23.46
C VAL A 73 -20.55 -4.11 22.68
N ASP A 74 -20.85 -3.97 21.39
CA ASP A 74 -20.33 -2.93 20.49
C ASP A 74 -18.80 -2.82 20.39
N HIS A 75 -18.08 -3.88 20.77
CA HIS A 75 -16.62 -3.90 20.68
C HIS A 75 -16.07 -4.07 19.27
N GLY A 76 -16.87 -4.53 18.30
CA GLY A 76 -16.49 -4.63 16.89
C GLY A 76 -15.42 -5.68 16.52
N LEU A 77 -14.77 -6.33 17.50
CA LEU A 77 -13.76 -7.36 17.30
C LEU A 77 -14.33 -8.61 16.59
N ARG A 78 -13.71 -9.00 15.49
CA ARG A 78 -13.97 -10.23 14.74
C ARG A 78 -12.75 -11.15 14.69
N ARG A 79 -11.55 -10.57 14.70
CA ARG A 79 -10.26 -11.27 14.64
C ARG A 79 -9.30 -10.69 15.66
N LEU A 80 -8.75 -11.56 16.50
CA LEU A 80 -7.55 -11.27 17.29
C LEU A 80 -6.37 -12.01 16.65
N VAL A 81 -5.40 -11.26 16.14
CA VAL A 81 -4.18 -11.79 15.54
C VAL A 81 -3.03 -11.55 16.52
N VAL A 82 -2.30 -12.59 16.89
CA VAL A 82 -1.09 -12.49 17.71
C VAL A 82 0.10 -12.84 16.83
N ILE A 83 1.11 -11.96 16.79
CA ILE A 83 2.35 -12.19 16.03
C ILE A 83 3.50 -12.42 17.00
N GLY A 84 4.02 -13.63 17.00
CA GLY A 84 5.11 -14.09 17.88
C GLY A 84 4.66 -15.18 18.85
N ALA A 85 5.63 -15.71 19.59
CA ALA A 85 5.46 -16.84 20.50
C ALA A 85 5.50 -16.47 21.99
N ASP A 86 5.74 -15.20 22.33
CA ASP A 86 6.02 -14.74 23.69
C ASP A 86 4.82 -14.03 24.32
N GLY A 87 4.25 -14.59 25.39
CA GLY A 87 3.16 -13.95 26.12
C GLY A 87 2.25 -14.91 26.87
N MET A 88 1.08 -14.41 27.26
CA MET A 88 0.04 -15.19 27.92
C MET A 88 -1.34 -14.90 27.34
N VAL A 89 -2.09 -15.97 27.08
CA VAL A 89 -3.52 -15.91 26.75
C VAL A 89 -4.26 -16.71 27.82
N SER A 90 -5.09 -16.04 28.62
CA SER A 90 -5.87 -16.73 29.65
C SER A 90 -6.99 -17.58 29.03
N LEU A 91 -7.35 -18.69 29.68
CA LEU A 91 -8.51 -19.50 29.27
C LEU A 91 -9.80 -18.68 29.24
N GLY A 92 -9.96 -17.75 30.19
CA GLY A 92 -11.09 -16.82 30.22
C GLY A 92 -11.18 -15.96 28.97
N ALA A 93 -10.04 -15.55 28.40
CA ALA A 93 -10.01 -14.78 27.16
C ALA A 93 -10.36 -15.62 25.92
N LEU A 94 -9.87 -16.87 25.83
CA LEU A 94 -10.27 -17.79 24.76
C LEU A 94 -11.79 -18.05 24.80
N ARG A 95 -12.34 -18.29 25.99
CA ARG A 95 -13.79 -18.41 26.18
C ARG A 95 -14.52 -17.13 25.79
N TRP A 96 -14.03 -15.96 26.19
CA TRP A 96 -14.64 -14.68 25.83
C TRP A 96 -14.69 -14.50 24.31
N LEU A 97 -13.61 -14.80 23.60
CA LEU A 97 -13.57 -14.71 22.13
C LEU A 97 -14.59 -15.67 21.48
N ALA A 98 -14.68 -16.90 21.98
CA ALA A 98 -15.66 -17.87 21.52
C ALA A 98 -17.11 -17.38 21.75
N ASP A 99 -17.42 -16.87 22.94
CA ASP A 99 -18.74 -16.31 23.28
C ASP A 99 -19.12 -15.14 22.35
N GLN A 100 -18.13 -14.32 21.96
CA GLN A 100 -18.34 -13.15 21.10
C GLN A 100 -18.21 -13.45 19.60
N ASN A 101 -18.10 -14.72 19.23
CA ASN A 101 -17.95 -15.14 17.83
C ASN A 101 -16.73 -14.49 17.13
N ALA A 102 -15.66 -14.24 17.89
CA ALA A 102 -14.38 -13.71 17.42
C ALA A 102 -13.34 -14.82 17.30
N SER A 103 -12.59 -14.83 16.20
CA SER A 103 -11.56 -15.83 15.96
C SER A 103 -10.21 -15.37 16.50
N PHE A 104 -9.42 -16.31 17.00
CA PHE A 104 -8.04 -16.13 17.42
C PHE A 104 -7.10 -16.78 16.41
N MET A 105 -6.10 -16.02 15.97
CA MET A 105 -5.05 -16.45 15.07
C MET A 105 -3.70 -16.15 15.71
N MET A 106 -2.82 -17.13 15.73
CA MET A 106 -1.43 -16.94 16.16
C MET A 106 -0.52 -17.22 14.96
N LEU A 107 0.22 -16.20 14.57
CA LEU A 107 1.24 -16.25 13.54
C LEU A 107 2.60 -16.20 14.22
N ASP A 108 3.53 -17.05 13.81
CA ASP A 108 4.91 -16.88 14.24
C ASP A 108 5.55 -15.68 13.51
N ARG A 109 6.68 -15.20 14.03
CA ARG A 109 7.47 -14.11 13.43
C ARG A 109 7.96 -14.47 12.03
N ASP A 110 8.03 -15.76 11.72
CA ASP A 110 8.37 -16.23 10.39
C ASP A 110 7.21 -16.19 9.38
N GLY A 111 6.01 -15.85 9.83
CA GLY A 111 4.78 -15.81 9.04
C GLY A 111 4.06 -17.14 8.97
N SER A 112 4.50 -18.20 9.65
CA SER A 112 3.76 -19.45 9.75
C SER A 112 2.50 -19.30 10.61
N VAL A 113 1.43 -20.02 10.24
CA VAL A 113 0.19 -20.06 11.02
C VAL A 113 0.30 -21.17 12.08
N LEU A 114 0.47 -20.79 13.34
CA LEU A 114 0.63 -21.73 14.46
C LEU A 114 -0.71 -22.23 15.00
N ILE A 115 -1.62 -21.30 15.28
CA ILE A 115 -2.93 -21.62 15.87
C ILE A 115 -3.98 -20.82 15.12
N THR A 116 -5.06 -21.51 14.75
CA THR A 116 -6.27 -20.88 14.25
C THR A 116 -7.45 -21.49 14.97
N THR A 117 -8.16 -20.69 15.76
CA THR A 117 -9.38 -21.11 16.44
C THR A 117 -10.49 -20.08 16.20
N GLY A 118 -11.67 -20.59 15.86
CA GLY A 118 -12.85 -19.80 15.57
C GLY A 118 -14.02 -20.27 16.42
N PRO A 119 -15.10 -19.50 16.45
CA PRO A 119 -16.31 -19.90 17.15
C PRO A 119 -16.92 -21.18 16.57
N VAL A 120 -17.42 -22.01 17.48
CA VAL A 120 -18.13 -23.31 17.32
C VAL A 120 -17.93 -23.98 15.95
N ARG A 121 -17.00 -24.94 15.90
CA ARG A 121 -16.84 -25.88 14.77
C ARG A 121 -18.10 -26.74 14.66
N SER A 122 -18.83 -26.67 13.54
CA SER A 122 -19.83 -27.71 13.28
C SER A 122 -19.13 -29.04 13.05
N SER A 123 -19.40 -30.03 13.88
CA SER A 123 -18.92 -31.39 13.61
C SER A 123 -19.83 -32.04 12.59
N ASP A 124 -19.47 -32.00 11.31
CA ASP A 124 -20.14 -32.77 10.27
C ASP A 124 -19.30 -34.00 9.91
N ALA A 125 -19.58 -35.11 10.59
CA ALA A 125 -18.88 -36.37 10.33
C ALA A 125 -19.16 -36.92 8.93
N LYS A 126 -20.33 -36.65 8.36
CA LYS A 126 -20.69 -37.14 7.02
C LYS A 126 -19.89 -36.41 5.95
N LEU A 127 -19.77 -35.09 6.10
CA LEU A 127 -18.97 -34.27 5.19
C LEU A 127 -17.48 -34.66 5.25
N ARG A 128 -16.92 -34.89 6.44
CA ARG A 128 -15.52 -35.35 6.59
C ARG A 128 -15.27 -36.74 5.99
N ARG A 129 -16.22 -37.68 6.14
CA ARG A 129 -16.12 -38.99 5.46
C ARG A 129 -16.16 -38.84 3.94
N ALA A 130 -17.05 -38.00 3.42
CA ALA A 130 -17.12 -37.72 1.98
C ALA A 130 -15.82 -37.07 1.47
N GLN A 131 -15.23 -36.18 2.27
CA GLN A 131 -13.95 -35.55 1.98
C GLN A 131 -12.82 -36.58 1.89
N ALA A 132 -12.72 -37.49 2.87
CA ALA A 132 -11.73 -38.55 2.88
C ALA A 132 -11.86 -39.49 1.66
N MET A 133 -13.08 -39.76 1.19
CA MET A 133 -13.33 -40.62 0.02
C MET A 133 -13.19 -39.90 -1.33
N ALA A 134 -12.93 -38.58 -1.34
CA ALA A 134 -12.94 -37.78 -2.57
C ALA A 134 -11.84 -38.18 -3.57
N LEU A 135 -10.70 -38.68 -3.07
CA LEU A 135 -9.60 -39.16 -3.89
C LEU A 135 -9.96 -40.44 -4.66
N GLU A 136 -10.76 -41.32 -4.05
CA GLU A 136 -11.10 -42.63 -4.60
C GLU A 136 -12.22 -42.57 -5.66
N ASN A 137 -13.12 -41.58 -5.57
CA ASN A 137 -14.29 -41.49 -6.44
C ASN A 137 -14.17 -40.47 -7.59
N GLY A 138 -12.96 -39.95 -7.84
CA GLY A 138 -12.67 -38.96 -8.90
C GLY A 138 -13.16 -37.54 -8.62
N THR A 139 -13.82 -37.29 -7.49
CA THR A 139 -14.27 -35.94 -7.09
C THR A 139 -13.09 -35.02 -6.81
N ALA A 140 -12.03 -35.53 -6.18
CA ALA A 140 -10.81 -34.76 -5.93
C ALA A 140 -10.21 -34.24 -7.23
N LEU A 141 -10.08 -35.07 -8.27
CA LEU A 141 -9.54 -34.63 -9.56
C LEU A 141 -10.38 -33.52 -10.19
N ARG A 142 -11.71 -33.66 -10.19
CA ARG A 142 -12.63 -32.66 -10.73
C ARG A 142 -12.52 -31.32 -9.97
N ILE A 143 -12.51 -31.37 -8.63
CA ILE A 143 -12.35 -30.19 -7.79
C ILE A 143 -10.98 -29.54 -8.01
N SER A 144 -9.91 -30.34 -8.05
CA SER A 144 -8.54 -29.87 -8.25
C SER A 144 -8.38 -29.13 -9.59
N ARG A 145 -8.98 -29.66 -10.67
CA ARG A 145 -9.03 -28.95 -11.96
C ARG A 145 -9.74 -27.59 -11.84
N ASP A 146 -10.87 -27.54 -11.14
CA ASP A 146 -11.63 -26.29 -10.96
C ASP A 146 -10.88 -25.24 -10.13
N LEU A 147 -10.24 -25.66 -9.03
CA LEU A 147 -9.46 -24.76 -8.17
C LEU A 147 -8.27 -24.17 -8.94
N ILE A 148 -7.55 -25.00 -9.70
CA ILE A 148 -6.41 -24.54 -10.50
C ILE A 148 -6.86 -23.73 -11.71
N ASP A 149 -7.97 -24.07 -12.38
CA ASP A 149 -8.53 -23.24 -13.46
C ASP A 149 -8.80 -21.81 -12.97
N ARG A 150 -9.43 -21.67 -11.79
CA ARG A 150 -9.69 -20.36 -11.17
C ARG A 150 -8.42 -19.61 -10.81
N LYS A 151 -7.42 -20.31 -10.25
CA LYS A 151 -6.08 -19.74 -9.97
C LYS A 151 -5.46 -19.20 -11.26
N LEU A 152 -5.41 -20.01 -12.32
CA LEU A 152 -4.77 -19.62 -13.58
C LEU A 152 -5.54 -18.49 -14.27
N ALA A 153 -6.87 -18.49 -14.24
CA ALA A 153 -7.68 -17.38 -14.74
C ALA A 153 -7.38 -16.06 -13.99
N GLY A 154 -7.15 -16.14 -12.68
CA GLY A 154 -6.72 -14.98 -11.89
C GLY A 154 -5.30 -14.52 -12.26
N GLN A 155 -4.35 -15.45 -12.39
CA GLN A 155 -2.97 -15.13 -12.77
C GLN A 155 -2.86 -14.58 -14.19
N GLU A 156 -3.66 -15.09 -15.13
CA GLU A 156 -3.80 -14.56 -16.49
C GLU A 156 -4.21 -13.09 -16.46
N ARG A 157 -5.25 -12.75 -15.67
CA ARG A 157 -5.72 -11.38 -15.50
C ARG A 157 -4.65 -10.46 -14.89
N VAL A 158 -3.93 -10.93 -13.87
CA VAL A 158 -2.85 -10.15 -13.26
C VAL A 158 -1.67 -9.98 -14.23
N ALA A 159 -1.36 -10.98 -15.05
CA ALA A 159 -0.31 -10.88 -16.07
C ALA A 159 -0.69 -9.90 -17.19
N SER A 160 -1.93 -9.96 -17.69
CA SER A 160 -2.42 -9.08 -18.76
C SER A 160 -2.71 -7.67 -18.26
N ASP A 161 -3.76 -7.48 -17.45
CA ASP A 161 -4.22 -6.14 -17.01
C ASP A 161 -3.26 -5.49 -16.00
N GLY A 162 -2.72 -6.33 -15.11
CA GLY A 162 -1.73 -5.91 -14.14
C GLY A 162 -0.41 -5.64 -14.85
N LEU A 163 0.36 -6.66 -15.15
CA LEU A 163 1.73 -6.51 -15.61
C LEU A 163 1.87 -5.96 -17.03
N GLY A 164 0.82 -6.00 -17.87
CA GLY A 164 0.93 -5.66 -19.29
C GLY A 164 1.75 -6.68 -20.07
N ASN A 165 1.86 -7.92 -19.57
CA ASN A 165 2.69 -8.98 -20.14
C ASN A 165 1.80 -10.01 -20.86
N GLU A 166 1.37 -9.65 -22.06
CA GLU A 166 0.51 -10.52 -22.90
C GLU A 166 1.17 -11.87 -23.26
N PRO A 167 2.50 -11.97 -23.54
CA PRO A 167 3.14 -13.26 -23.74
C PRO A 167 2.96 -14.23 -22.55
N ALA A 168 3.13 -13.73 -21.33
CA ALA A 168 2.91 -14.53 -20.12
C ALA A 168 1.43 -14.90 -19.95
N ALA A 169 0.51 -13.95 -20.16
CA ALA A 169 -0.93 -14.19 -20.06
C ALA A 169 -1.40 -15.24 -21.08
N SER A 170 -0.97 -15.14 -22.33
CA SER A 170 -1.29 -16.10 -23.40
C SER A 170 -0.73 -17.50 -23.10
N ALA A 171 0.50 -17.60 -22.58
CA ALA A 171 1.08 -18.87 -22.15
C ALA A 171 0.30 -19.51 -20.99
N ILE A 172 -0.15 -18.72 -20.00
CA ILE A 172 -1.01 -19.19 -18.90
C ILE A 172 -2.37 -19.64 -19.44
N ARG A 173 -2.97 -18.89 -20.36
CA ARG A 173 -4.24 -19.23 -21.02
C ARG A 173 -4.17 -20.58 -21.74
N ARG A 174 -3.06 -20.86 -22.44
CA ARG A 174 -2.83 -22.16 -23.09
C ARG A 174 -2.75 -23.29 -22.06
N LEU A 175 -1.91 -23.13 -21.03
CA LEU A 175 -1.77 -24.12 -19.95
C LEU A 175 -3.10 -24.39 -19.23
N ARG A 176 -3.92 -23.36 -19.06
CA ARG A 176 -5.26 -23.47 -18.50
C ARG A 176 -6.19 -24.31 -19.36
N SER A 177 -6.15 -24.17 -20.70
CA SER A 177 -6.92 -25.04 -21.61
C SER A 177 -6.55 -26.52 -21.47
N ASP A 178 -5.28 -26.82 -21.19
CA ASP A 178 -4.80 -28.20 -21.01
C ASP A 178 -5.37 -28.87 -19.74
N LEU A 179 -5.86 -28.10 -18.75
CA LEU A 179 -6.45 -28.65 -17.52
C LEU A 179 -7.68 -29.53 -17.79
N ALA A 180 -8.46 -29.23 -18.84
CA ALA A 180 -9.65 -30.01 -19.18
C ALA A 180 -9.32 -31.47 -19.50
N GLY A 181 -8.15 -31.72 -20.11
CA GLY A 181 -7.66 -33.04 -20.48
C GLY A 181 -6.87 -33.77 -19.37
N ALA A 182 -6.54 -33.10 -18.26
CA ALA A 182 -5.61 -33.62 -17.26
C ALA A 182 -6.19 -34.78 -16.43
N GLN A 183 -5.90 -36.04 -16.76
CA GLN A 183 -6.52 -37.23 -16.16
C GLN A 183 -6.01 -37.64 -14.75
N SER A 184 -5.05 -36.91 -14.18
CA SER A 184 -4.52 -37.19 -12.84
C SER A 184 -4.21 -35.91 -12.07
N ILE A 185 -4.15 -36.02 -10.74
CA ILE A 185 -3.77 -34.92 -9.85
C ILE A 185 -2.34 -34.45 -10.15
N ASP A 186 -1.44 -35.37 -10.50
CA ASP A 186 -0.05 -35.03 -10.82
C ASP A 186 0.05 -34.21 -12.12
N THR A 187 -0.76 -34.52 -13.13
CA THR A 187 -0.83 -33.69 -14.35
C THR A 187 -1.36 -32.29 -14.02
N VAL A 188 -2.36 -32.16 -13.14
CA VAL A 188 -2.86 -30.85 -12.67
C VAL A 188 -1.75 -30.06 -11.96
N ARG A 189 -0.98 -30.69 -11.08
CA ARG A 189 0.17 -30.08 -10.39
C ARG A 189 1.28 -29.66 -11.36
N LEU A 190 1.55 -30.48 -12.39
CA LEU A 190 2.55 -30.15 -13.41
C LEU A 190 2.16 -28.89 -14.18
N ILE A 191 0.90 -28.81 -14.63
CA ILE A 191 0.36 -27.63 -15.32
C ILE A 191 0.44 -26.40 -14.41
N GLU A 192 0.02 -26.53 -13.15
CA GLU A 192 0.11 -25.46 -12.14
C GLU A 192 1.55 -24.94 -11.98
N SER A 193 2.51 -25.85 -11.83
CA SER A 193 3.93 -25.51 -11.65
C SER A 193 4.50 -24.78 -12.87
N GLN A 194 4.18 -25.25 -14.08
CA GLN A 194 4.60 -24.59 -15.32
C GLN A 194 4.00 -23.18 -15.43
N ALA A 195 2.70 -23.04 -15.13
CA ALA A 195 2.01 -21.75 -15.17
C ALA A 195 2.56 -20.78 -14.12
N ALA A 196 2.82 -21.26 -12.89
CA ALA A 196 3.43 -20.47 -11.83
C ALA A 196 4.81 -19.94 -12.23
N ARG A 197 5.62 -20.75 -12.92
CA ARG A 197 6.94 -20.34 -13.40
C ARG A 197 6.86 -19.23 -14.45
N VAL A 198 5.91 -19.33 -15.39
CA VAL A 198 5.63 -18.27 -16.37
C VAL A 198 5.14 -17.01 -15.64
N TYR A 199 4.16 -17.15 -14.76
CA TYR A 199 3.57 -16.05 -14.01
C TYR A 199 4.62 -15.28 -13.19
N TRP A 200 5.39 -15.94 -12.34
CA TRP A 200 6.38 -15.26 -11.50
C TRP A 200 7.58 -14.73 -12.30
N SER A 201 7.86 -15.27 -13.49
CA SER A 201 8.88 -14.67 -14.37
C SER A 201 8.45 -13.31 -14.92
N ALA A 202 7.15 -13.10 -15.14
CA ALA A 202 6.60 -11.81 -15.55
C ALA A 202 6.77 -10.71 -14.48
N TRP A 203 6.88 -11.08 -13.20
CA TRP A 203 7.14 -10.15 -12.11
C TRP A 203 8.60 -9.72 -12.00
N ARG A 204 9.55 -10.44 -12.63
CA ARG A 204 10.97 -10.39 -12.29
C ARG A 204 11.60 -8.99 -12.32
N THR A 205 11.19 -8.19 -13.30
CA THR A 205 11.71 -6.83 -13.53
C THR A 205 10.87 -5.74 -12.87
N LEU A 206 9.82 -6.09 -12.12
CA LEU A 206 8.96 -5.14 -11.46
C LEU A 206 9.77 -4.30 -10.44
N PRO A 207 9.86 -2.98 -10.62
CA PRO A 207 10.60 -2.13 -9.69
C PRO A 207 9.83 -1.98 -8.38
N ILE A 208 10.56 -1.98 -7.27
CA ILE A 208 10.05 -1.68 -5.94
C ILE A 208 10.52 -0.28 -5.57
N MET A 209 9.57 0.64 -5.44
CA MET A 209 9.86 2.03 -5.13
C MET A 209 10.14 2.20 -3.63
N PHE A 210 11.17 2.96 -3.30
CA PHE A 210 11.46 3.43 -1.95
C PHE A 210 11.55 4.96 -1.95
N PRO A 211 11.30 5.64 -0.82
CA PRO A 211 11.61 7.05 -0.69
C PRO A 211 13.09 7.32 -1.00
N LYS A 212 13.44 8.39 -1.71
CA LYS A 212 14.85 8.73 -2.01
C LYS A 212 15.73 8.80 -0.77
N SER A 213 15.18 9.33 0.33
CA SER A 213 15.83 9.39 1.65
C SER A 213 16.21 8.01 2.21
N ASP A 214 15.51 6.95 1.80
CA ASP A 214 15.77 5.59 2.25
C ASP A 214 16.78 4.84 1.37
N LEU A 215 17.02 5.27 0.12
CA LEU A 215 17.80 4.51 -0.86
C LEU A 215 19.19 4.11 -0.39
N ARG A 216 19.86 4.94 0.42
CA ARG A 216 21.19 4.64 0.99
C ARG A 216 21.18 3.45 1.96
N ARG A 217 20.02 3.12 2.55
CA ARG A 217 19.83 2.03 3.52
C ARG A 217 19.11 0.81 2.92
N VAL A 218 18.75 0.89 1.64
CA VAL A 218 18.03 -0.15 0.92
C VAL A 218 19.03 -0.96 0.11
N PRO A 219 19.18 -2.27 0.38
CA PRO A 219 20.00 -3.17 -0.43
C PRO A 219 19.56 -3.11 -1.91
N ASP A 220 20.52 -3.15 -2.84
CA ASP A 220 20.21 -3.00 -4.26
C ASP A 220 19.24 -4.08 -4.78
N HIS A 221 19.38 -5.32 -4.28
CA HIS A 221 18.50 -6.43 -4.65
C HIS A 221 17.05 -6.28 -4.15
N TRP A 222 16.76 -5.34 -3.23
CA TRP A 222 15.39 -5.02 -2.81
C TRP A 222 14.66 -4.09 -3.78
N ARG A 223 15.37 -3.45 -4.72
CA ARG A 223 14.80 -2.44 -5.63
C ARG A 223 14.01 -3.04 -6.80
N ALA A 224 14.02 -4.36 -6.93
CA ALA A 224 13.20 -5.09 -7.89
C ALA A 224 12.63 -6.35 -7.23
N PHE A 225 11.55 -6.88 -7.80
CA PHE A 225 10.91 -8.10 -7.30
C PHE A 225 11.82 -9.34 -7.42
N GLY A 226 12.55 -9.49 -8.53
CA GLY A 226 13.44 -10.64 -8.72
C GLY A 226 12.68 -11.97 -8.86
N SER A 227 12.93 -12.94 -7.99
CA SER A 227 12.28 -14.26 -8.04
C SER A 227 11.33 -14.45 -6.87
N ARG A 228 10.25 -15.20 -7.10
CA ARG A 228 9.38 -15.69 -6.01
C ARG A 228 10.08 -16.74 -5.16
N VAL A 229 10.98 -17.52 -5.76
CA VAL A 229 11.77 -18.56 -5.11
C VAL A 229 13.00 -17.93 -4.47
N SER A 230 13.21 -18.22 -3.19
CA SER A 230 14.34 -17.71 -2.43
C SER A 230 15.65 -18.39 -2.85
N PRO A 231 16.73 -17.64 -3.10
CA PRO A 231 18.06 -18.22 -3.25
C PRO A 231 18.57 -18.87 -1.95
N LEU A 232 18.01 -18.54 -0.79
CA LEU A 232 18.45 -19.08 0.50
C LEU A 232 18.06 -20.55 0.70
N THR A 233 16.91 -20.96 0.14
CA THR A 233 16.31 -22.27 0.42
C THR A 233 15.76 -22.99 -0.81
N GLY A 234 15.78 -22.36 -2.00
CA GLY A 234 15.08 -22.88 -3.17
C GLY A 234 13.56 -22.90 -3.02
N SER A 235 13.03 -22.22 -2.00
CA SER A 235 11.61 -22.20 -1.64
C SER A 235 11.09 -20.77 -1.47
N PRO A 236 9.79 -20.48 -1.70
CA PRO A 236 9.22 -19.15 -1.48
C PRO A 236 9.14 -18.70 -0.02
N ARG A 237 9.47 -19.56 0.96
CA ARG A 237 9.22 -19.31 2.40
C ARG A 237 10.11 -18.22 3.01
N LEU A 238 11.39 -18.16 2.64
CA LEU A 238 12.31 -17.12 3.12
C LEU A 238 12.37 -15.97 2.12
N ALA A 239 11.79 -14.82 2.46
CA ALA A 239 11.77 -13.70 1.55
C ALA A 239 13.15 -13.03 1.50
N THR A 240 13.65 -12.71 0.32
CA THR A 240 14.90 -11.93 0.17
C THR A 240 14.63 -10.48 -0.23
N ASN A 241 13.36 -10.07 -0.29
CA ASN A 241 12.98 -8.69 -0.56
C ASN A 241 11.62 -8.34 0.06
N PRO A 242 11.30 -7.05 0.16
CA PRO A 242 10.05 -6.56 0.75
C PRO A 242 8.78 -7.08 0.10
N ALA A 243 8.75 -7.23 -1.23
CA ALA A 243 7.55 -7.70 -1.94
C ALA A 243 7.22 -9.15 -1.58
N ASN A 244 8.23 -10.03 -1.58
CA ASN A 244 8.09 -11.42 -1.14
C ASN A 244 7.69 -11.51 0.34
N ALA A 245 8.23 -10.64 1.20
CA ALA A 245 7.87 -10.61 2.62
C ALA A 245 6.39 -10.23 2.82
N ILE A 246 5.89 -9.25 2.07
CA ILE A 246 4.46 -8.87 2.07
C ILE A 246 3.59 -10.03 1.58
N LEU A 247 3.95 -10.66 0.44
CA LEU A 247 3.19 -11.78 -0.12
C LEU A 247 3.13 -12.96 0.85
N ASN A 248 4.26 -13.35 1.45
CA ASN A 248 4.30 -14.43 2.43
C ASN A 248 3.36 -14.16 3.61
N TYR A 249 3.41 -12.94 4.16
CA TYR A 249 2.54 -12.57 5.27
C TYR A 249 1.05 -12.56 4.88
N LEU A 250 0.70 -11.97 3.73
CA LEU A 250 -0.69 -11.93 3.29
C LEU A 250 -1.24 -13.32 2.94
N TYR A 251 -0.41 -14.21 2.40
CA TYR A 251 -0.78 -15.60 2.20
C TYR A 251 -1.00 -16.33 3.53
N ALA A 252 -0.23 -16.05 4.58
CA ALA A 252 -0.47 -16.61 5.90
C ALA A 252 -1.80 -16.13 6.49
N VAL A 253 -2.14 -14.85 6.33
CA VAL A 253 -3.46 -14.32 6.74
C VAL A 253 -4.59 -14.98 5.94
N LEU A 254 -4.43 -15.13 4.62
CA LEU A 254 -5.39 -15.83 3.76
C LEU A 254 -5.53 -17.31 4.17
N GLU A 255 -4.43 -17.99 4.47
CA GLU A 255 -4.43 -19.37 4.94
C GLU A 255 -5.21 -19.50 6.25
N ALA A 256 -4.96 -18.62 7.23
CA ALA A 256 -5.69 -18.61 8.50
C ALA A 256 -7.21 -18.40 8.30
N GLU A 257 -7.62 -17.46 7.45
CA GLU A 257 -9.03 -17.28 7.12
C GLU A 257 -9.63 -18.49 6.38
N THR A 258 -8.85 -19.16 5.55
CA THR A 258 -9.28 -20.36 4.82
C THR A 258 -9.48 -21.54 5.78
N ARG A 259 -8.57 -21.73 6.75
CA ARG A 259 -8.71 -22.71 7.84
C ARG A 259 -9.98 -22.46 8.66
N LEU A 260 -10.24 -21.20 9.03
CA LEU A 260 -11.47 -20.80 9.74
C LEU A 260 -12.73 -21.10 8.91
N ALA A 261 -12.72 -20.75 7.63
CA ALA A 261 -13.85 -20.98 6.73
C ALA A 261 -14.15 -22.48 6.60
N ALA A 262 -13.13 -23.31 6.39
CA ALA A 262 -13.27 -24.76 6.31
C ALA A 262 -13.85 -25.35 7.62
N ALA A 263 -13.28 -24.97 8.76
CA ALA A 263 -13.76 -25.42 10.07
C ALA A 263 -15.23 -25.00 10.34
N THR A 264 -15.63 -23.80 9.91
CA THR A 264 -16.99 -23.27 10.08
C THR A 264 -18.05 -24.09 9.34
N LEU A 265 -17.69 -24.71 8.21
CA LEU A 265 -18.56 -25.61 7.45
C LEU A 265 -18.46 -27.08 7.89
N GLY A 266 -17.59 -27.38 8.86
CA GLY A 266 -17.38 -28.74 9.36
C GLY A 266 -16.47 -29.61 8.48
N LEU A 267 -15.70 -29.00 7.58
CA LEU A 267 -14.64 -29.66 6.85
C LEU A 267 -13.44 -29.95 7.77
N ASP A 268 -12.58 -30.84 7.32
CA ASP A 268 -11.27 -31.03 7.93
C ASP A 268 -10.19 -30.28 7.13
N PRO A 269 -9.56 -29.22 7.69
CA PRO A 269 -8.52 -28.47 7.00
C PRO A 269 -7.29 -29.30 6.61
N GLY A 270 -7.06 -30.45 7.25
CA GLY A 270 -5.92 -31.32 6.97
C GLY A 270 -6.07 -32.15 5.69
N ILE A 271 -7.30 -32.53 5.33
CA ILE A 271 -7.56 -33.52 4.25
C ILE A 271 -7.63 -32.81 2.90
N GLY A 272 -6.50 -32.76 2.18
CA GLY A 272 -6.41 -32.14 0.86
C GLY A 272 -7.06 -32.96 -0.26
N VAL A 273 -7.31 -32.31 -1.39
CA VAL A 273 -7.71 -32.94 -2.67
C VAL A 273 -6.69 -32.70 -3.79
N LEU A 274 -5.88 -31.64 -3.68
CA LEU A 274 -4.81 -31.31 -4.60
C LEU A 274 -3.44 -31.45 -3.94
N HIS A 275 -3.21 -30.92 -2.74
CA HIS A 275 -1.92 -31.06 -2.03
C HIS A 275 -1.85 -32.39 -1.27
N VAL A 276 -0.67 -33.03 -1.27
CA VAL A 276 -0.43 -34.27 -0.49
C VAL A 276 -0.61 -34.00 1.00
N ASP A 277 -1.17 -34.95 1.74
CA ASP A 277 -1.28 -34.88 3.19
C ASP A 277 0.11 -34.89 3.83
N THR A 278 0.35 -33.97 4.76
CA THR A 278 1.58 -33.94 5.56
C THR A 278 1.24 -33.66 7.02
N HIS A 279 2.08 -34.10 7.96
CA HIS A 279 1.76 -34.10 9.40
C HIS A 279 1.41 -32.73 9.99
N TYR A 280 1.88 -31.63 9.39
CA TYR A 280 1.79 -30.29 9.97
C TYR A 280 1.22 -29.24 9.01
N ARG A 281 0.61 -29.66 7.88
CA ARG A 281 0.01 -28.76 6.91
C ARG A 281 -1.48 -29.00 6.83
N ASP A 282 -2.24 -27.92 6.93
CA ASP A 282 -3.65 -27.91 6.55
C ASP A 282 -3.75 -27.91 5.02
N SER A 283 -3.57 -29.09 4.40
CA SER A 283 -3.49 -29.25 2.94
C SER A 283 -4.76 -28.80 2.23
N LEU A 284 -5.94 -29.00 2.82
CA LEU A 284 -7.18 -28.44 2.25
C LEU A 284 -7.17 -26.91 2.28
N ALA A 285 -6.66 -26.29 3.34
CA ALA A 285 -6.58 -24.83 3.40
C ALA A 285 -5.66 -24.30 2.30
N CYS A 286 -4.56 -24.98 2.02
CA CYS A 286 -3.69 -24.68 0.88
C CYS A 286 -4.42 -24.83 -0.46
N ASP A 287 -5.22 -25.89 -0.65
CA ASP A 287 -6.02 -26.08 -1.87
C ASP A 287 -7.05 -24.96 -2.08
N LEU A 288 -7.82 -24.65 -1.03
CA LEU A 288 -8.96 -23.73 -1.10
C LEU A 288 -8.54 -22.26 -1.21
N MET A 289 -7.30 -21.92 -0.82
CA MET A 289 -6.77 -20.56 -1.01
C MET A 289 -6.21 -20.33 -2.41
N GLU A 290 -5.91 -21.38 -3.20
CA GLU A 290 -5.32 -21.25 -4.54
C GLU A 290 -6.09 -20.31 -5.48
N PRO A 291 -7.44 -20.37 -5.55
CA PRO A 291 -8.22 -19.44 -6.38
C PRO A 291 -8.09 -17.96 -5.98
N ILE A 292 -7.71 -17.67 -4.73
CA ILE A 292 -7.70 -16.32 -4.15
C ILE A 292 -6.27 -15.73 -4.13
N ARG A 293 -5.23 -16.55 -4.27
CA ARG A 293 -3.84 -16.05 -4.36
C ARG A 293 -3.67 -14.93 -5.40
N PRO A 294 -4.25 -15.01 -6.62
CA PRO A 294 -4.11 -13.93 -7.61
C PRO A 294 -4.73 -12.60 -7.17
N ASP A 295 -5.77 -12.60 -6.32
CA ASP A 295 -6.35 -11.37 -5.77
C ASP A 295 -5.40 -10.70 -4.76
N VAL A 296 -4.70 -11.50 -3.96
CA VAL A 296 -3.62 -11.02 -3.07
C VAL A 296 -2.48 -10.44 -3.90
N ASP A 297 -2.10 -11.14 -4.97
CA ASP A 297 -1.04 -10.68 -5.88
C ASP A 297 -1.41 -9.35 -6.54
N ALA A 298 -2.63 -9.24 -7.06
CA ALA A 298 -3.15 -8.00 -7.65
C ALA A 298 -3.15 -6.85 -6.64
N PHE A 299 -3.51 -7.12 -5.38
CA PHE A 299 -3.45 -6.14 -4.30
C PHE A 299 -2.02 -5.64 -4.07
N VAL A 300 -1.05 -6.55 -3.98
CA VAL A 300 0.38 -6.20 -3.80
C VAL A 300 0.92 -5.47 -5.02
N LEU A 301 0.64 -5.95 -6.24
CA LEU A 301 1.09 -5.34 -7.50
C LEU A 301 0.62 -3.88 -7.61
N ASN A 302 -0.68 -3.67 -7.36
CA ASN A 302 -1.29 -2.35 -7.41
C ASN A 302 -0.64 -1.39 -6.42
N TRP A 303 -0.28 -1.89 -5.23
CA TRP A 303 0.40 -1.10 -4.24
C TRP A 303 1.84 -0.76 -4.65
N LEU A 304 2.64 -1.76 -5.01
CA LEU A 304 4.05 -1.59 -5.41
C LEU A 304 4.22 -0.57 -6.53
N ARG A 305 3.24 -0.47 -7.44
CA ARG A 305 3.24 0.50 -8.55
C ARG A 305 2.85 1.92 -8.17
N ARG A 306 2.12 2.10 -7.08
CA ARG A 306 1.50 3.38 -6.73
C ARG A 306 2.24 4.10 -5.62
N GLU A 307 2.64 3.37 -4.59
CA GLU A 307 3.20 3.95 -3.37
C GLU A 307 4.58 3.39 -3.06
N PRO A 308 5.54 4.22 -2.62
CA PRO A 308 6.83 3.73 -2.20
C PRO A 308 6.71 2.97 -0.86
N LEU A 309 7.58 1.99 -0.67
CA LEU A 309 7.72 1.22 0.56
C LEU A 309 8.80 1.86 1.45
N PRO A 310 8.49 2.35 2.66
CA PRO A 310 9.51 2.82 3.59
C PRO A 310 10.44 1.69 3.99
N ARG A 311 11.75 1.97 4.04
CA ARG A 311 12.74 1.00 4.55
C ARG A 311 12.48 0.64 6.01
N SER A 312 11.86 1.54 6.77
CA SER A 312 11.48 1.33 8.18
C SER A 312 10.40 0.28 8.39
N ASN A 313 9.70 -0.17 7.34
CA ASN A 313 8.68 -1.23 7.45
C ASN A 313 9.29 -2.63 7.41
N PHE A 314 10.59 -2.73 7.16
CA PHE A 314 11.28 -4.00 6.94
C PHE A 314 12.57 -4.05 7.75
N PHE A 315 13.04 -5.26 8.02
CA PHE A 315 14.39 -5.50 8.50
C PHE A 315 14.94 -6.76 7.87
N GLU A 316 16.26 -6.87 7.82
CA GLU A 316 16.96 -8.02 7.26
C GLU A 316 17.59 -8.81 8.42
N GLN A 317 17.36 -10.11 8.44
CA GLN A 317 18.01 -11.01 9.39
C GLN A 317 19.45 -11.31 8.94
N ARG A 318 20.25 -11.91 9.83
CA ARG A 318 21.67 -12.20 9.58
C ARG A 318 21.91 -13.13 8.38
N ASP A 319 20.91 -13.94 8.03
CA ASP A 319 20.89 -14.87 6.90
C ASP A 319 20.39 -14.24 5.58
N GLY A 320 20.11 -12.92 5.58
CA GLY A 320 19.58 -12.21 4.40
C GLY A 320 18.05 -12.29 4.25
N ASN A 321 17.34 -12.88 5.21
CA ASN A 321 15.89 -12.98 5.17
C ASN A 321 15.23 -11.64 5.53
N CYS A 322 14.44 -11.11 4.62
CA CYS A 322 13.67 -9.88 4.75
C CYS A 322 12.37 -10.14 5.51
N ARG A 323 12.16 -9.41 6.61
CA ARG A 323 11.02 -9.53 7.51
C ARG A 323 10.27 -8.22 7.64
N LEU A 324 8.97 -8.32 7.95
CA LEU A 324 8.10 -7.18 8.21
C LEU A 324 8.29 -6.68 9.64
N MET A 325 8.29 -5.37 9.83
CA MET A 325 8.18 -4.76 11.15
C MET A 325 6.76 -4.95 11.70
N ALA A 326 6.64 -5.08 13.03
CA ALA A 326 5.40 -5.43 13.70
C ALA A 326 4.22 -4.49 13.39
N ALA A 327 4.45 -3.16 13.47
CA ALA A 327 3.44 -2.16 13.12
C ALA A 327 2.96 -2.29 11.66
N PHE A 328 3.85 -2.68 10.75
CA PHE A 328 3.49 -2.90 9.36
C PHE A 328 2.71 -4.20 9.16
N ALA A 329 3.11 -5.29 9.82
CA ALA A 329 2.35 -6.55 9.82
C ALA A 329 0.94 -6.36 10.42
N SER A 330 0.80 -5.60 11.51
CA SER A 330 -0.48 -5.21 12.11
C SER A 330 -1.38 -4.38 11.18
N ASN A 331 -0.79 -3.65 10.23
CA ASN A 331 -1.56 -2.92 9.22
C ASN A 331 -2.06 -3.88 8.13
N LEU A 332 -1.23 -4.83 7.71
CA LEU A 332 -1.59 -5.84 6.73
C LEU A 332 -2.64 -6.83 7.26
N SER A 333 -2.60 -7.20 8.54
CA SER A 333 -3.61 -8.10 9.13
C SER A 333 -5.04 -7.57 9.03
N GLN A 334 -5.22 -6.25 8.90
CA GLN A 334 -6.54 -5.63 8.68
C GLN A 334 -7.19 -6.03 7.35
N THR A 335 -6.44 -6.65 6.43
CA THR A 335 -6.99 -7.23 5.20
C THR A 335 -7.70 -8.57 5.44
N ALA A 336 -7.60 -9.18 6.62
CA ALA A 336 -8.15 -10.51 6.89
C ALA A 336 -9.66 -10.64 6.54
N PRO A 337 -10.55 -9.69 6.88
CA PRO A 337 -11.96 -9.77 6.49
C PRO A 337 -12.19 -9.77 4.97
N THR A 338 -11.28 -9.16 4.19
CA THR A 338 -11.33 -9.18 2.72
C THR A 338 -11.08 -10.59 2.21
N TRP A 339 -10.02 -11.22 2.71
CA TRP A 339 -9.65 -12.58 2.35
C TRP A 339 -10.71 -13.59 2.79
N ALA A 340 -11.27 -13.42 3.99
CA ALA A 340 -12.39 -14.21 4.49
C ALA A 340 -13.60 -14.16 3.54
N ARG A 341 -13.94 -12.96 3.03
CA ARG A 341 -15.06 -12.77 2.10
C ARG A 341 -14.79 -13.37 0.72
N LEU A 342 -13.55 -13.33 0.25
CA LEU A 342 -13.16 -13.91 -1.04
C LEU A 342 -13.12 -15.44 -1.00
N VAL A 343 -12.62 -16.03 0.09
CA VAL A 343 -12.54 -17.48 0.21
C VAL A 343 -13.88 -18.14 0.54
N ALA A 344 -14.76 -17.44 1.25
CA ALA A 344 -16.09 -17.94 1.64
C ALA A 344 -16.88 -18.68 0.52
N PRO A 345 -17.08 -18.10 -0.68
CA PRO A 345 -17.79 -18.80 -1.76
C PRO A 345 -17.05 -20.03 -2.29
N ILE A 346 -15.71 -20.05 -2.25
CA ILE A 346 -14.88 -21.19 -2.67
C ILE A 346 -15.10 -22.36 -1.70
N VAL A 347 -15.01 -22.10 -0.39
CA VAL A 347 -15.19 -23.13 0.64
C VAL A 347 -16.62 -23.68 0.66
N GLU A 348 -17.64 -22.81 0.52
CA GLU A 348 -19.04 -23.26 0.41
C GLU A 348 -19.31 -24.09 -0.84
N ARG A 349 -18.66 -23.73 -1.96
CA ARG A 349 -18.75 -24.54 -3.19
C ARG A 349 -18.10 -25.90 -2.99
N PHE A 350 -16.89 -25.95 -2.44
CA PHE A 350 -16.21 -27.20 -2.13
C PHE A 350 -17.07 -28.12 -1.25
N ALA A 351 -17.62 -27.58 -0.15
CA ALA A 351 -18.48 -28.35 0.74
C ALA A 351 -19.72 -28.91 0.01
N ARG A 352 -20.34 -28.15 -0.89
CA ARG A 352 -21.44 -28.64 -1.73
C ARG A 352 -20.99 -29.77 -2.66
N GLU A 353 -19.88 -29.61 -3.37
CA GLU A 353 -19.40 -30.62 -4.32
C GLU A 353 -19.06 -31.95 -3.64
N ILE A 354 -18.37 -31.89 -2.50
CA ILE A 354 -18.07 -33.07 -1.67
C ILE A 354 -19.36 -33.74 -1.16
N ASN A 355 -20.35 -32.95 -0.75
CA ASN A 355 -21.61 -33.49 -0.29
C ASN A 355 -22.42 -34.16 -1.41
N THR A 356 -22.43 -33.58 -2.63
CA THR A 356 -23.15 -34.12 -3.78
C THR A 356 -22.59 -35.45 -4.28
N SER A 357 -21.28 -35.68 -4.13
CA SER A 357 -20.65 -36.94 -4.57
C SER A 357 -21.05 -38.18 -3.76
N ASN A 358 -21.76 -38.03 -2.64
CA ASN A 358 -22.02 -39.13 -1.71
C ASN A 358 -23.33 -39.92 -1.95
N GLY A 359 -24.06 -39.65 -3.05
CA GLY A 359 -25.07 -40.51 -3.70
C GLY A 359 -26.33 -40.97 -2.94
N LYS A 360 -26.33 -41.08 -1.60
CA LYS A 360 -27.37 -41.81 -0.86
C LYS A 360 -28.22 -40.98 0.09
N ARG A 361 -27.88 -39.71 0.34
CA ARG A 361 -28.72 -38.71 1.08
C ARG A 361 -28.10 -37.32 0.98
N GLN A 362 -28.57 -36.52 0.03
CA GLN A 362 -28.17 -35.12 -0.11
C GLN A 362 -28.86 -34.30 0.99
N TYR A 363 -28.10 -33.51 1.74
CA TYR A 363 -28.63 -32.48 2.64
C TYR A 363 -28.10 -31.11 2.24
N ASN A 364 -28.87 -30.06 2.52
CA ASN A 364 -28.46 -28.69 2.18
C ASN A 364 -27.26 -28.27 3.03
N VAL A 365 -26.09 -28.13 2.39
CA VAL A 365 -24.91 -27.50 3.01
C VAL A 365 -25.28 -26.06 3.33
N PRO A 366 -25.26 -25.62 4.61
CA PRO A 366 -25.67 -24.28 4.96
C PRO A 366 -24.68 -23.24 4.43
N ALA A 367 -25.17 -22.19 3.78
CA ALA A 367 -24.35 -21.07 3.29
C ALA A 367 -24.01 -20.08 4.43
N ARG A 368 -23.33 -20.55 5.49
CA ARG A 368 -23.08 -19.76 6.72
C ARG A 368 -22.14 -18.59 6.51
N LEU A 369 -21.22 -18.71 5.56
CA LEU A 369 -20.17 -17.72 5.32
C LEU A 369 -20.69 -16.58 4.43
N THR A 370 -21.43 -16.92 3.37
CA THR A 370 -21.94 -15.95 2.39
C THR A 370 -23.36 -15.48 2.72
N GLN A 371 -24.08 -16.22 3.56
CA GLN A 371 -25.52 -16.04 3.82
C GLN A 371 -26.36 -16.11 2.54
N ARG A 372 -25.89 -16.85 1.53
CA ARG A 372 -26.50 -16.94 0.20
C ARG A 372 -27.98 -17.32 0.25
N ASN A 373 -28.33 -18.38 0.97
CA ASN A 373 -29.72 -18.85 1.06
C ASN A 373 -30.66 -17.75 1.60
N LYS A 374 -30.21 -16.96 2.59
CA LYS A 374 -30.97 -15.84 3.15
C LYS A 374 -31.12 -14.68 2.16
N ARG A 375 -30.11 -14.46 1.30
CA ARG A 375 -30.14 -13.43 0.25
C ARG A 375 -31.07 -13.83 -0.88
N GLU A 376 -30.99 -15.07 -1.36
CA GLU A 376 -31.85 -15.59 -2.44
C GLU A 376 -33.34 -15.51 -2.05
N VAL A 377 -33.69 -15.89 -0.82
CA VAL A 377 -35.06 -15.75 -0.29
C VAL A 377 -35.53 -14.29 -0.22
N ARG A 378 -34.61 -13.34 -0.04
CA ARG A 378 -34.91 -11.90 0.03
C ARG A 378 -34.79 -11.18 -1.31
N GLY A 379 -34.60 -11.89 -2.43
CA GLY A 379 -34.39 -11.29 -3.75
C GLY A 379 -33.10 -10.47 -3.87
N GLY A 380 -32.09 -10.78 -3.06
CA GLY A 380 -30.87 -9.97 -2.94
C GLY A 380 -29.85 -10.18 -4.07
N ASN A 381 -29.15 -9.10 -4.43
CA ASN A 381 -28.06 -9.06 -5.40
C ASN A 381 -26.85 -9.96 -5.04
N PRO A 382 -25.96 -10.26 -6.02
CA PRO A 382 -24.72 -11.00 -5.80
C PRO A 382 -23.86 -10.47 -4.65
N LEU A 383 -22.94 -11.29 -4.13
CA LEU A 383 -21.99 -10.86 -3.09
C LEU A 383 -21.26 -9.58 -3.54
N PRO A 384 -21.26 -8.51 -2.72
CA PRO A 384 -20.57 -7.27 -3.07
C PRO A 384 -19.08 -7.51 -3.28
N ALA A 385 -18.50 -6.82 -4.27
CA ALA A 385 -17.09 -6.90 -4.60
C ALA A 385 -16.20 -6.78 -3.36
N ALA A 386 -15.18 -7.64 -3.28
CA ALA A 386 -14.34 -7.75 -2.11
C ALA A 386 -13.28 -6.64 -2.02
N ASN A 387 -13.71 -5.39 -1.84
CA ASN A 387 -12.77 -4.30 -1.66
C ASN A 387 -12.05 -4.43 -0.32
N SER A 388 -10.72 -4.36 -0.35
CA SER A 388 -9.92 -4.32 0.87
C SER A 388 -10.15 -3.00 1.59
N PRO A 389 -10.46 -3.01 2.90
CA PRO A 389 -10.63 -1.78 3.66
C PRO A 389 -9.27 -1.13 3.98
N PHE A 390 -8.19 -1.93 3.97
CA PHE A 390 -6.85 -1.41 4.12
C PHE A 390 -6.49 -0.55 2.90
N ARG A 391 -6.19 0.72 3.16
CA ARG A 391 -5.64 1.63 2.17
C ARG A 391 -4.22 1.98 2.59
N PRO A 392 -3.20 1.64 1.78
CA PRO A 392 -1.84 2.03 2.11
C PRO A 392 -1.76 3.55 2.18
N LYS A 393 -1.02 4.03 3.18
CA LYS A 393 -0.72 5.45 3.33
C LYS A 393 0.01 5.93 2.08
N ARG A 394 -0.36 7.11 1.59
CA ARG A 394 0.34 7.74 0.48
C ARG A 394 1.59 8.43 0.99
N LEU A 395 2.71 8.18 0.35
CA LEU A 395 4.01 8.66 0.85
C LEU A 395 4.74 9.50 -0.21
N CYS A 396 5.41 10.55 0.26
CA CYS A 396 6.27 11.38 -0.57
C CYS A 396 7.43 10.55 -1.13
N ARG A 397 7.61 10.57 -2.46
CA ARG A 397 8.68 9.82 -3.15
C ARG A 397 10.11 10.21 -2.74
N ASP A 398 10.32 11.41 -2.18
CA ASP A 398 11.63 11.81 -1.67
C ASP A 398 11.83 11.48 -0.19
N CYS A 399 11.07 12.14 0.70
CA CYS A 399 11.28 12.08 2.14
C CYS A 399 10.47 10.99 2.87
N GLY A 400 9.58 10.27 2.18
CA GLY A 400 8.77 9.21 2.79
C GLY A 400 7.67 9.67 3.74
N ARG A 401 7.47 10.98 3.91
CA ARG A 401 6.39 11.53 4.75
C ARG A 401 5.02 11.26 4.14
N GLU A 402 4.03 11.00 5.00
CA GLU A 402 2.63 10.86 4.60
C GLU A 402 2.10 12.13 3.94
N ILE A 403 1.36 11.97 2.83
CA ILE A 403 0.82 13.06 2.01
C ILE A 403 -0.67 12.90 1.73
N ALA A 404 -1.37 14.02 1.57
CA ALA A 404 -2.78 14.07 1.19
C ALA A 404 -3.00 13.72 -0.29
N TYR A 405 -4.26 13.45 -0.66
CA TYR A 405 -4.66 12.82 -1.92
C TYR A 405 -4.19 13.57 -3.19
N ARG A 406 -3.70 12.79 -4.18
CA ARG A 406 -3.22 13.16 -5.54
C ARG A 406 -1.79 13.70 -5.71
N ALA A 407 -1.05 14.00 -4.65
CA ALA A 407 0.36 14.42 -4.80
C ALA A 407 1.32 13.23 -4.80
N SER A 408 2.45 13.33 -5.54
CA SER A 408 3.57 12.36 -5.49
C SER A 408 4.69 12.79 -4.54
N HIS A 409 4.71 14.08 -4.17
CA HIS A 409 5.73 14.70 -3.33
C HIS A 409 5.05 15.63 -2.32
N CYS A 410 5.63 15.80 -1.13
CA CYS A 410 5.12 16.73 -0.13
C CYS A 410 5.46 18.19 -0.48
N LYS A 411 4.76 19.16 0.12
CA LYS A 411 4.92 20.60 -0.18
C LYS A 411 6.38 21.08 -0.11
N SER A 412 7.18 20.58 0.82
CA SER A 412 8.59 20.96 0.95
C SER A 412 9.47 20.36 -0.15
N CYS A 413 9.30 19.07 -0.47
CA CYS A 413 10.05 18.41 -1.53
C CYS A 413 9.70 18.96 -2.93
N VAL A 414 8.42 19.28 -3.16
CA VAL A 414 7.95 19.91 -4.40
C VAL A 414 8.68 21.22 -4.69
N LYS A 415 8.90 22.08 -3.67
CA LYS A 415 9.63 23.34 -3.85
C LYS A 415 11.05 23.11 -4.37
N GLY A 416 11.78 22.16 -3.78
CA GLY A 416 13.14 21.81 -4.22
C GLY A 416 13.17 21.30 -5.67
N ILE A 417 12.20 20.46 -6.05
CA ILE A 417 12.07 19.96 -7.43
C ILE A 417 11.77 21.10 -8.41
N LEU A 418 10.80 21.96 -8.11
CA LEU A 418 10.46 23.08 -8.99
C LEU A 418 11.64 24.03 -9.17
N SER A 419 12.37 24.35 -8.10
CA SER A 419 13.58 25.17 -8.21
C SER A 419 14.62 24.54 -9.14
N ALA A 420 14.88 23.23 -9.00
CA ALA A 420 15.81 22.52 -9.89
C ALA A 420 15.34 22.49 -11.35
N HIS A 421 14.06 22.19 -11.59
CA HIS A 421 13.47 22.21 -12.94
C HIS A 421 13.51 23.61 -13.57
N ILE A 422 13.29 24.67 -12.79
CA ILE A 422 13.41 26.06 -13.29
C ILE A 422 14.86 26.36 -13.68
N THR A 423 15.84 25.91 -12.88
CA THR A 423 17.26 26.06 -13.22
C THR A 423 17.63 25.32 -14.50
N GLU A 424 17.15 24.07 -14.65
CA GLU A 424 17.38 23.26 -15.85
C GLU A 424 16.69 23.86 -17.09
N ALA A 425 15.42 24.29 -16.96
CA ALA A 425 14.69 24.97 -18.02
C ALA A 425 15.36 26.31 -18.42
N ALA A 426 15.90 27.07 -17.46
CA ALA A 426 16.66 28.28 -17.72
C ALA A 426 17.99 27.99 -18.44
N HIS A 427 18.64 26.85 -18.15
CA HIS A 427 19.82 26.40 -18.87
C HIS A 427 19.48 25.98 -20.31
N ALA A 428 18.46 25.13 -20.49
CA ALA A 428 17.95 24.73 -21.79
C ALA A 428 17.51 25.94 -22.63
N GLY A 429 16.84 26.92 -22.01
CA GLY A 429 16.44 28.17 -22.64
C GLY A 429 17.64 29.02 -23.10
N ARG A 430 18.74 29.06 -22.33
CA ARG A 430 19.99 29.71 -22.74
C ARG A 430 20.61 29.05 -23.97
N ILE A 431 20.64 27.72 -24.01
CA ILE A 431 21.12 26.96 -25.18
C ILE A 431 20.22 27.25 -26.40
N ALA A 432 18.90 27.16 -26.23
CA ALA A 432 17.95 27.43 -27.29
C ALA A 432 18.04 28.87 -27.84
N ALA A 433 18.33 29.85 -26.98
CA ALA A 433 18.52 31.25 -27.36
C ALA A 433 19.78 31.50 -28.22
N GLN A 434 20.68 30.53 -28.33
CA GLN A 434 21.86 30.54 -29.21
C GLN A 434 21.68 29.72 -30.49
N SER A 435 20.51 29.12 -30.70
CA SER A 435 20.22 28.40 -31.96
C SER A 435 20.29 29.31 -33.19
N THR A 436 20.62 28.73 -34.34
CA THR A 436 20.69 29.46 -35.63
C THR A 436 19.40 30.21 -35.93
N THR A 437 18.23 29.61 -35.64
CA THR A 437 16.93 30.25 -35.83
C THR A 437 16.72 31.45 -34.89
N ALA A 438 17.14 31.35 -33.63
CA ALA A 438 17.10 32.47 -32.69
C ALA A 438 18.06 33.61 -33.09
N GLN A 439 19.25 33.26 -33.60
CA GLN A 439 20.22 34.23 -34.12
C GLN A 439 19.68 34.97 -35.35
N ILE A 440 19.07 34.26 -36.32
CA ILE A 440 18.45 34.86 -37.51
C ILE A 440 17.34 35.84 -37.09
N ARG A 441 16.46 35.44 -36.16
CA ARG A 441 15.39 36.32 -35.63
C ARG A 441 15.97 37.56 -34.94
N ARG A 442 17.06 37.40 -34.18
CA ARG A 442 17.75 38.52 -33.52
C ARG A 442 18.37 39.47 -34.54
N ALA A 443 19.02 38.95 -35.57
CA ALA A 443 19.59 39.74 -36.67
C ALA A 443 18.50 40.51 -37.43
N ALA A 444 17.36 39.88 -37.74
CA ALA A 444 16.22 40.54 -38.37
C ALA A 444 15.68 41.68 -37.48
N THR A 445 15.51 41.44 -36.18
CA THR A 445 15.06 42.46 -35.21
C THR A 445 16.06 43.61 -35.12
N GLN A 446 17.36 43.33 -35.07
CA GLN A 446 18.42 44.34 -35.05
C GLN A 446 18.43 45.18 -36.34
N LYS A 447 18.22 44.56 -37.50
CA LYS A 447 18.13 45.26 -38.79
C LYS A 447 16.93 46.22 -38.82
N THR A 448 15.75 45.77 -38.40
CA THR A 448 14.56 46.62 -38.28
C THR A 448 14.81 47.77 -37.31
N ASN A 449 15.43 47.49 -36.16
CA ASN A 449 15.75 48.50 -35.16
C ASN A 449 16.77 49.53 -35.67
N ALA A 450 17.81 49.10 -36.40
CA ALA A 450 18.81 49.97 -37.01
C ALA A 450 18.18 50.88 -38.07
N ARG A 451 17.31 50.33 -38.92
CA ARG A 451 16.55 51.13 -39.90
C ARG A 451 15.68 52.17 -39.22
N ALA A 452 14.90 51.79 -38.20
CA ALA A 452 14.09 52.72 -37.42
C ALA A 452 14.90 53.77 -36.64
N ARG A 453 16.21 53.57 -36.43
CA ARG A 453 17.10 54.62 -35.88
C ARG A 453 17.63 55.54 -36.98
N TYR A 454 17.93 54.99 -38.16
CA TYR A 454 18.38 55.76 -39.31
C TYR A 454 17.28 56.66 -39.88
N ASP A 455 16.05 56.15 -39.97
CA ASP A 455 14.89 56.88 -40.50
C ASP A 455 14.39 57.98 -39.53
N TRP A 456 14.79 57.92 -38.26
CA TRP A 456 14.38 58.88 -37.23
C TRP A 456 15.19 60.16 -37.34
N LYS A 457 14.51 61.32 -37.37
CA LYS A 457 15.14 62.64 -37.42
C LYS A 457 14.95 63.36 -36.08
N PRO A 458 15.92 64.18 -35.63
CA PRO A 458 15.76 65.00 -34.43
C PRO A 458 14.53 65.92 -34.46
N SER A 459 14.11 66.36 -35.66
CA SER A 459 12.89 67.15 -35.87
C SER A 459 11.58 66.41 -35.59
N ASP A 460 11.61 65.07 -35.45
CA ASP A 460 10.42 64.27 -35.16
C ASP A 460 10.06 64.29 -33.66
N GLN A 461 10.91 64.90 -32.83
CA GLN A 461 10.75 65.01 -31.40
C GLN A 461 10.25 66.42 -31.02
N PRO A 462 9.26 66.55 -30.11
CA PRO A 462 8.82 67.84 -29.63
C PRO A 462 9.95 68.61 -28.92
N ASP A 463 10.05 69.92 -29.16
CA ASP A 463 11.14 70.78 -28.65
C ASP A 463 11.26 70.77 -27.11
N TRP A 464 10.14 70.53 -26.40
CA TRP A 464 10.11 70.45 -24.93
C TRP A 464 10.74 69.16 -24.37
N LEU A 465 10.91 68.12 -25.19
CA LEU A 465 11.35 66.81 -24.74
C LEU A 465 12.87 66.65 -24.90
N THR A 466 13.63 67.45 -24.15
CA THR A 466 15.10 67.38 -24.13
C THR A 466 15.63 66.21 -23.31
N SER A 467 16.92 65.88 -23.47
CA SER A 467 17.59 64.84 -22.67
C SER A 467 17.50 65.13 -21.16
N GLU A 468 17.69 66.39 -20.77
CA GLU A 468 17.56 66.82 -19.38
C GLU A 468 16.13 66.69 -18.86
N PHE A 469 15.13 67.04 -19.68
CA PHE A 469 13.73 66.87 -19.31
C PHE A 469 13.37 65.39 -19.12
N TYR A 470 13.85 64.52 -20.02
CA TYR A 470 13.61 63.08 -19.92
C TYR A 470 14.15 62.50 -18.61
N VAL A 471 15.41 62.79 -18.28
CA VAL A 471 16.05 62.27 -17.06
C VAL A 471 15.39 62.83 -15.79
N LYS A 472 15.04 64.12 -15.78
CA LYS A 472 14.50 64.78 -14.59
C LYS A 472 13.02 64.49 -14.35
N ASN A 473 12.21 64.38 -15.40
CA ASN A 473 10.75 64.30 -15.27
C ASN A 473 10.15 62.98 -15.77
N VAL A 474 10.68 62.39 -16.85
CA VAL A 474 10.08 61.15 -17.42
C VAL A 474 10.61 59.91 -16.69
N GLN A 475 11.92 59.77 -16.56
CA GLN A 475 12.57 58.58 -16.00
C GLN A 475 12.11 58.20 -14.58
N PRO A 476 11.96 59.13 -13.61
CA PRO A 476 11.51 58.78 -12.25
C PRO A 476 10.09 58.21 -12.22
N ASN A 477 9.21 58.69 -13.11
CA ASN A 477 7.82 58.26 -13.21
C ASN A 477 7.65 56.89 -13.88
N LEU A 478 8.68 56.39 -14.58
CA LEU A 478 8.63 55.05 -15.18
C LEU A 478 8.69 53.94 -14.14
N VAL A 479 9.27 54.18 -12.95
CA VAL A 479 9.42 53.15 -11.89
C VAL A 479 8.08 52.59 -11.42
N SER A 480 7.05 53.44 -11.37
CA SER A 480 5.67 53.08 -10.99
C SER A 480 4.87 52.37 -12.10
N ILE A 481 5.38 52.32 -13.33
CA ILE A 481 4.68 51.70 -14.47
C ILE A 481 5.13 50.24 -14.62
N SER A 482 4.18 49.36 -14.96
CA SER A 482 4.51 47.94 -15.16
C SER A 482 5.44 47.74 -16.36
N GLY A 483 6.48 46.91 -16.21
CA GLY A 483 7.42 46.61 -17.29
C GLY A 483 6.76 45.96 -18.51
N SER A 484 5.65 45.25 -18.33
CA SER A 484 4.85 44.68 -19.43
C SER A 484 4.11 45.76 -20.23
N SER A 485 3.60 46.81 -19.59
CA SER A 485 2.99 47.96 -20.28
C SER A 485 4.03 48.69 -21.14
N ILE A 486 5.22 48.96 -20.59
CA ILE A 486 6.32 49.61 -21.32
C ILE A 486 6.74 48.75 -22.52
N ALA A 487 6.92 47.44 -22.32
CA ALA A 487 7.30 46.50 -23.38
C ALA A 487 6.29 46.49 -24.53
N LYS A 488 4.99 46.43 -24.20
CA LYS A 488 3.91 46.42 -25.18
C LYS A 488 3.86 47.71 -25.99
N GLN A 489 3.96 48.87 -25.32
CA GLN A 489 3.81 50.17 -25.98
C GLN A 489 5.01 50.52 -26.88
N LEU A 490 6.22 50.14 -26.47
CA LEU A 490 7.43 50.36 -27.26
C LEU A 490 7.70 49.25 -28.29
N ASN A 491 6.90 48.17 -28.27
CA ASN A 491 7.13 46.94 -29.04
C ASN A 491 8.57 46.41 -28.88
N VAL A 492 9.03 46.31 -27.63
CA VAL A 492 10.37 45.82 -27.27
C VAL A 492 10.28 44.62 -26.33
N SER A 493 11.39 43.92 -26.13
CA SER A 493 11.44 42.82 -25.16
C SER A 493 11.18 43.31 -23.73
N TYR A 494 10.55 42.47 -22.91
CA TYR A 494 10.32 42.77 -21.50
C TYR A 494 11.61 43.11 -20.76
N SER A 495 12.71 42.40 -21.04
CA SER A 495 14.02 42.67 -20.43
C SER A 495 14.52 44.08 -20.72
N TYR A 496 14.39 44.55 -21.97
CA TYR A 496 14.82 45.90 -22.33
C TYR A 496 13.90 46.97 -21.73
N ALA A 497 12.59 46.69 -21.64
CA ALA A 497 11.64 47.56 -20.95
C ALA A 497 11.91 47.65 -19.44
N ASP A 498 12.27 46.54 -18.79
CA ASP A 498 12.64 46.52 -17.37
C ASP A 498 13.96 47.25 -17.10
N ASP A 499 14.94 47.15 -18.01
CA ASP A 499 16.15 47.98 -17.95
C ASP A 499 15.81 49.47 -18.03
N ILE A 500 14.93 49.86 -18.97
CA ILE A 500 14.47 51.26 -19.10
C ILE A 500 13.80 51.71 -17.80
N ARG A 501 12.91 50.88 -17.26
CA ARG A 501 12.23 51.14 -15.98
C ARG A 501 13.22 51.34 -14.83
N LYS A 502 14.35 50.62 -14.83
CA LYS A 502 15.42 50.68 -13.83
C LYS A 502 16.43 51.82 -14.03
N GLY A 503 16.30 52.63 -15.08
CA GLY A 503 17.18 53.79 -15.31
C GLY A 503 17.97 53.77 -16.62
N ARG A 504 17.81 52.76 -17.47
CA ARG A 504 18.48 52.74 -18.79
C ARG A 504 17.81 53.74 -19.73
N ILE A 505 18.54 54.76 -20.16
CA ILE A 505 18.03 55.75 -21.12
C ILE A 505 17.93 55.10 -22.52
N PRO A 506 16.73 54.99 -23.11
CA PRO A 506 16.56 54.45 -24.46
C PRO A 506 16.84 55.51 -25.53
N HIS A 507 16.86 55.11 -26.79
CA HIS A 507 16.99 56.05 -27.91
C HIS A 507 15.86 57.10 -27.91
N PRO A 508 16.12 58.38 -28.27
CA PRO A 508 15.15 59.47 -28.18
C PRO A 508 13.80 59.24 -28.88
N ARG A 509 13.79 58.47 -29.97
CA ARG A 509 12.57 58.01 -30.65
C ARG A 509 11.49 57.41 -29.73
N HIS A 510 11.88 56.86 -28.58
CA HIS A 510 10.97 56.22 -27.61
C HIS A 510 10.50 57.18 -26.52
N TRP A 511 11.12 58.36 -26.38
CA TRP A 511 10.88 59.25 -25.26
C TRP A 511 9.48 59.83 -25.26
N LYS A 512 8.92 60.16 -26.43
CA LYS A 512 7.55 60.69 -26.54
C LYS A 512 6.53 59.68 -26.00
N THR A 513 6.62 58.44 -26.45
CA THR A 513 5.76 57.34 -26.00
C THR A 513 5.92 57.07 -24.50
N LEU A 514 7.14 57.20 -23.97
CA LEU A 514 7.39 57.04 -22.54
C LEU A 514 6.87 58.21 -21.70
N ALA A 515 6.95 59.44 -22.23
CA ALA A 515 6.37 60.62 -21.59
C ALA A 515 4.84 60.54 -21.56
N GLU A 516 4.22 60.07 -22.64
CA GLU A 516 2.77 59.80 -22.70
C GLU A 516 2.35 58.73 -21.69
N LEU A 517 3.12 57.65 -21.54
CA LEU A 517 2.89 56.62 -20.53
C LEU A 517 3.03 57.16 -19.10
N ALA A 518 3.94 58.11 -18.88
CA ALA A 518 4.11 58.81 -17.62
C ALA A 518 3.09 59.94 -17.39
N ASN A 519 2.09 60.09 -18.26
CA ASN A 519 1.09 61.18 -18.24
C ASN A 519 1.71 62.60 -18.31
N LEU A 520 2.88 62.74 -18.92
CA LEU A 520 3.54 64.02 -19.14
C LEU A 520 3.27 64.49 -20.57
N LYS A 521 2.39 65.49 -20.72
CA LYS A 521 2.16 66.18 -21.98
C LYS A 521 2.82 67.54 -21.90
N GLY A 522 3.54 67.94 -22.95
CA GLY A 522 4.06 69.31 -23.06
C GLY A 522 2.91 70.30 -22.88
N ASN A 523 3.05 71.24 -21.95
CA ASN A 523 2.13 72.36 -21.83
C ASN A 523 2.07 73.06 -23.20
N ARG A 524 0.88 73.10 -23.80
CA ARG A 524 0.57 74.13 -24.79
C ARG A 524 0.47 75.44 -24.01
N THR A 525 1.57 76.18 -23.96
CA THR A 525 1.53 77.63 -23.78
C THR A 525 1.71 78.23 -25.17
N GLU A 526 0.58 78.34 -25.87
CA GLU A 526 0.02 79.59 -26.41
C GLU A 526 -1.50 79.40 -26.55
#